data_AF-A0A1U8MJ60-F1
#
_entry.id   AF-A0A1U8MJ60-F1
#
_cell.length_a   1.000
_cell.length_b   1.000
_cell.length_c   1.000
_cell.angle_alpha   90.00
_cell.angle_beta   90.00
_cell.angle_gamma   90.00
#
_symmetry.space_group_name_H-M   'P 1'
#
loop_
_entity.id
_entity.type
_entity.pdbx_description
1 polymer ?
#
loop_
_entity_poly.entity_id
_entity_poly.type
_entity_poly.pdbx_seq_one_letter_code
_entity_poly.pdbx_strand_id
1 'polypeptide(L)'
;MGQGLSCVASQENELFTAVQVGDFETVETLLEREPNLLHHTTVYDRHSALHIAAANGQIEILAMFLEKSMNPDVVNRHKQTPLMLAAMHGKISSVKRLLEAGANILMFDSLHGRTCLHYAAYYGHSDCLQAILTAAQSSLVAVSWGYARFVNIRDGRGATPLHLAARRKQPECVHILLYNGALVCASTGRYGFPGSTPLHLAARGGSLYCIRMLLAWGADRLQRDASGRISFVVALKHKHGACAALLNPSSAEPLVWPATLKFITELNEEAKSLLERALMEANREREKNILKGTAYSLPSPSHSDSGLDDCVSEVFLKMLAILKYAVYALSSYALLKFKTVATRCVHNAQLPCAVTTSQTL
;
A
#
# COMPACT_ATOMS: atom_id res chain seq x y z
N MET A 1 -23.12 -40.18 -35.08
CA MET A 1 -22.77 -40.00 -33.65
C MET A 1 -21.72 -38.90 -33.48
N GLY A 2 -22.02 -37.64 -33.81
CA GLY A 2 -21.01 -36.55 -33.75
C GLY A 2 -21.53 -35.16 -33.39
N GLN A 3 -22.82 -35.00 -33.06
CA GLN A 3 -23.41 -33.68 -32.80
C GLN A 3 -23.30 -33.22 -31.33
N GLY A 4 -23.04 -34.14 -30.38
CA GLY A 4 -23.02 -33.80 -28.94
C GLY A 4 -21.83 -32.95 -28.51
N LEU A 5 -20.63 -33.19 -29.05
CA LEU A 5 -19.42 -32.45 -28.65
C LEU A 5 -19.38 -31.02 -29.22
N SER A 6 -20.04 -30.78 -30.35
CA SER A 6 -20.06 -29.45 -30.99
C SER A 6 -21.07 -28.50 -30.35
N CYS A 7 -22.22 -29.00 -29.87
CA CYS A 7 -23.22 -28.16 -29.18
C CYS A 7 -22.72 -27.71 -27.81
N VAL A 8 -22.14 -28.62 -27.01
CA VAL A 8 -21.69 -28.31 -25.65
C VAL A 8 -20.56 -27.27 -25.66
N ALA A 9 -19.57 -27.40 -26.56
CA ALA A 9 -18.52 -26.40 -26.71
C ALA A 9 -19.03 -25.04 -27.20
N SER A 10 -20.12 -25.02 -27.99
CA SER A 10 -20.78 -23.79 -28.42
C SER A 10 -21.50 -23.10 -27.26
N GLN A 11 -22.22 -23.86 -26.43
CA GLN A 11 -23.00 -23.35 -25.29
C GLN A 11 -22.11 -22.85 -24.15
N GLU A 12 -20.98 -23.51 -23.87
CA GLU A 12 -19.99 -23.01 -22.90
C GLU A 12 -19.43 -21.65 -23.32
N ASN A 13 -19.06 -21.53 -24.60
CA ASN A 13 -18.51 -20.28 -25.13
C ASN A 13 -19.57 -19.16 -25.15
N GLU A 14 -20.82 -19.52 -25.44
CA GLU A 14 -21.97 -18.61 -25.38
C GLU A 14 -22.21 -18.11 -23.94
N LEU A 15 -22.22 -19.00 -22.94
CA LEU A 15 -22.36 -18.61 -21.53
C LEU A 15 -21.26 -17.64 -21.11
N PHE A 16 -19.99 -17.97 -21.37
CA PHE A 16 -18.89 -17.10 -20.95
C PHE A 16 -18.92 -15.74 -21.66
N THR A 17 -19.35 -15.70 -22.92
CA THR A 17 -19.54 -14.45 -23.67
C THR A 17 -20.67 -13.62 -23.07
N ALA A 18 -21.83 -14.23 -22.80
CA ALA A 18 -22.98 -13.59 -22.17
C ALA A 18 -22.61 -13.02 -20.79
N VAL A 19 -21.91 -13.81 -19.96
CA VAL A 19 -21.37 -13.37 -18.66
C VAL A 19 -20.37 -12.24 -18.83
N GLN A 20 -19.52 -12.25 -19.85
CA GLN A 20 -18.54 -11.18 -20.06
C GLN A 20 -19.22 -9.84 -20.39
N VAL A 21 -20.22 -9.86 -21.27
CA VAL A 21 -20.94 -8.63 -21.70
C VAL A 21 -22.00 -8.17 -20.71
N GLY A 22 -22.43 -9.03 -19.79
CA GLY A 22 -23.46 -8.71 -18.79
C GLY A 22 -24.88 -9.01 -19.25
N ASP A 23 -25.05 -9.92 -20.21
CA ASP A 23 -26.37 -10.32 -20.72
C ASP A 23 -27.03 -11.29 -19.73
N PHE A 24 -27.73 -10.72 -18.75
CA PHE A 24 -28.38 -11.47 -17.68
C PHE A 24 -29.45 -12.43 -18.21
N GLU A 25 -30.27 -12.01 -19.17
CA GLU A 25 -31.36 -12.83 -19.73
C GLU A 25 -30.81 -14.08 -20.44
N THR A 26 -29.77 -13.91 -21.27
CA THR A 26 -29.12 -15.05 -21.92
C THR A 26 -28.47 -15.99 -20.90
N VAL A 27 -27.83 -15.45 -19.86
CA VAL A 27 -27.24 -16.29 -18.80
C VAL A 27 -28.31 -17.08 -18.04
N GLU A 28 -29.43 -16.45 -17.68
CA GLU A 28 -30.52 -17.10 -16.96
C GLU A 28 -31.14 -18.22 -17.80
N THR A 29 -31.50 -17.94 -19.05
CA THR A 29 -32.09 -18.92 -19.97
C THR A 29 -31.17 -20.10 -20.25
N LEU A 30 -29.85 -19.87 -20.38
CA LEU A 30 -28.87 -20.96 -20.55
C LEU A 30 -28.78 -21.84 -19.31
N LEU A 31 -28.83 -21.26 -18.11
CA LEU A 31 -28.77 -22.02 -16.85
C LEU A 31 -30.07 -22.74 -16.51
N GLU A 32 -31.23 -22.23 -16.94
CA GLU A 32 -32.50 -22.94 -16.85
C GLU A 32 -32.51 -24.18 -17.75
N ARG A 33 -31.94 -24.06 -18.95
CA ARG A 33 -31.82 -25.19 -19.89
C ARG A 33 -30.79 -26.22 -19.44
N GLU A 34 -29.63 -25.76 -18.99
CA GLU A 34 -28.50 -26.61 -18.61
C GLU A 34 -27.80 -26.12 -17.33
N PRO A 35 -28.28 -26.53 -16.14
CA PRO A 35 -27.72 -26.08 -14.86
C PRO A 35 -26.24 -26.44 -14.65
N ASN A 36 -25.76 -27.51 -15.30
CA ASN A 36 -24.38 -27.97 -15.18
C ASN A 36 -23.37 -26.97 -15.76
N LEU A 37 -23.78 -26.08 -16.67
CA LEU A 37 -22.91 -25.06 -17.27
C LEU A 37 -22.27 -24.15 -16.21
N LEU A 38 -22.91 -23.98 -15.04
CA LEU A 38 -22.42 -23.19 -13.92
C LEU A 38 -21.05 -23.65 -13.38
N HIS A 39 -20.76 -24.96 -13.47
CA HIS A 39 -19.52 -25.55 -12.98
C HIS A 39 -18.43 -25.68 -14.05
N HIS A 40 -18.74 -25.31 -15.30
CA HIS A 40 -17.79 -25.37 -16.39
C HIS A 40 -16.76 -24.24 -16.27
N THR A 41 -15.61 -24.45 -16.91
CA THR A 41 -14.51 -23.50 -16.92
C THR A 41 -13.96 -23.35 -18.33
N THR A 42 -13.46 -22.16 -18.67
CA THR A 42 -12.81 -21.93 -19.96
C THR A 42 -11.66 -22.92 -20.21
N VAL A 43 -11.50 -23.34 -21.46
CA VAL A 43 -10.56 -24.42 -21.85
C VAL A 43 -9.12 -24.14 -21.43
N TYR A 44 -8.62 -22.93 -21.70
CA TYR A 44 -7.20 -22.61 -21.51
C TYR A 44 -6.86 -22.12 -20.12
N ASP A 45 -7.68 -21.22 -19.57
CA ASP A 45 -7.38 -20.55 -18.31
C ASP A 45 -8.12 -21.11 -17.10
N ARG A 46 -9.06 -22.03 -17.34
CA ARG A 46 -9.95 -22.60 -16.34
C ARG A 46 -10.68 -21.51 -15.54
N HIS A 47 -11.09 -20.43 -16.21
CA HIS A 47 -11.95 -19.43 -15.60
C HIS A 47 -13.37 -19.98 -15.50
N SER A 48 -13.92 -20.06 -14.30
CA SER A 48 -15.36 -20.25 -14.11
C SER A 48 -16.15 -19.00 -14.49
N ALA A 49 -17.46 -19.13 -14.67
CA ALA A 49 -18.35 -17.98 -14.93
C ALA A 49 -18.22 -16.91 -13.82
N LEU A 50 -18.03 -17.32 -12.56
CA LEU A 50 -17.80 -16.41 -11.43
C LEU A 50 -16.51 -15.57 -11.58
N HIS A 51 -15.43 -16.14 -12.14
CA HIS A 51 -14.21 -15.38 -12.43
C HIS A 51 -14.47 -14.29 -13.48
N ILE A 52 -15.19 -14.64 -14.55
CA ILE A 52 -15.48 -13.72 -15.67
C ILE A 52 -16.39 -12.58 -15.19
N ALA A 53 -17.46 -12.90 -14.46
CA ALA A 53 -18.36 -11.91 -13.88
C ALA A 53 -17.59 -10.94 -12.96
N ALA A 54 -16.74 -11.46 -12.08
CA ALA A 54 -15.94 -10.67 -11.14
C ALA A 54 -14.92 -9.76 -11.85
N ALA A 55 -14.23 -10.27 -12.87
CA ALA A 55 -13.23 -9.50 -13.63
C ALA A 55 -13.87 -8.37 -14.46
N ASN A 56 -15.07 -8.59 -14.99
CA ASN A 56 -15.77 -7.62 -15.83
C ASN A 56 -16.65 -6.65 -15.03
N GLY A 57 -17.00 -6.99 -13.79
CA GLY A 57 -17.82 -6.13 -12.91
C GLY A 57 -19.32 -6.37 -13.05
N GLN A 58 -19.73 -7.55 -13.51
CA GLN A 58 -21.12 -7.89 -13.80
C GLN A 58 -21.81 -8.31 -12.51
N ILE A 59 -22.30 -7.31 -11.76
CA ILE A 59 -22.68 -7.48 -10.35
C ILE A 59 -23.96 -8.31 -10.18
N GLU A 60 -24.93 -8.15 -11.07
CA GLU A 60 -26.20 -8.87 -11.08
C GLU A 60 -25.96 -10.37 -11.31
N ILE A 61 -25.17 -10.69 -12.34
CA ILE A 61 -24.77 -12.06 -12.66
C ILE A 61 -23.93 -12.67 -11.53
N LEU A 62 -22.98 -11.90 -10.99
CA LEU A 62 -22.14 -12.33 -9.86
C LEU A 62 -22.98 -12.65 -8.62
N ALA A 63 -23.97 -11.81 -8.29
CA ALA A 63 -24.86 -12.02 -7.15
C ALA A 63 -25.70 -13.28 -7.32
N MET A 64 -26.30 -13.47 -8.50
CA MET A 64 -27.07 -14.67 -8.83
C MET A 64 -26.24 -15.96 -8.72
N PHE A 65 -24.98 -15.93 -9.19
CA PHE A 65 -24.07 -17.06 -9.04
C PHE A 65 -23.74 -17.39 -7.58
N LEU A 66 -23.51 -16.37 -6.74
CA LEU A 66 -23.24 -16.57 -5.30
C LEU A 66 -24.48 -17.07 -4.55
N GLU A 67 -25.68 -16.63 -4.93
CA GLU A 67 -26.96 -17.11 -4.38
C GLU A 67 -27.23 -18.57 -4.73
N LYS A 68 -26.83 -19.01 -5.92
CA LYS A 68 -26.81 -20.44 -6.31
C LYS A 68 -25.69 -21.24 -5.62
N SER A 69 -25.15 -20.74 -4.51
CA SER A 69 -24.15 -21.42 -3.65
C SER A 69 -22.84 -21.77 -4.37
N MET A 70 -22.45 -21.00 -5.40
CA MET A 70 -21.11 -21.12 -5.95
C MET A 70 -20.07 -20.75 -4.89
N ASN A 71 -19.06 -21.59 -4.73
CA ASN A 71 -17.95 -21.29 -3.83
C ASN A 71 -17.24 -19.99 -4.27
N PRO A 72 -17.18 -18.93 -3.44
CA PRO A 72 -16.51 -17.68 -3.79
C PRO A 72 -14.99 -17.83 -3.97
N ASP A 73 -14.41 -18.92 -3.46
CA ASP A 73 -12.98 -19.24 -3.50
C ASP A 73 -12.61 -20.24 -4.60
N VAL A 74 -13.46 -20.41 -5.62
CA VAL A 74 -13.07 -21.14 -6.84
C VAL A 74 -11.76 -20.58 -7.41
N VAL A 75 -10.94 -21.46 -7.99
CA VAL A 75 -9.63 -21.08 -8.52
C VAL A 75 -9.48 -21.44 -9.99
N ASN A 76 -8.87 -20.53 -10.76
CA ASN A 76 -8.47 -20.79 -12.13
C ASN A 76 -7.16 -21.59 -12.22
N ARG A 77 -6.63 -21.82 -13.43
CA ARG A 77 -5.36 -22.56 -13.65
C ARG A 77 -4.17 -21.99 -12.87
N HIS A 78 -4.23 -20.68 -12.58
CA HIS A 78 -3.18 -19.92 -11.92
C HIS A 78 -3.41 -19.78 -10.42
N LYS A 79 -4.37 -20.50 -9.85
CA LYS A 79 -4.81 -20.38 -8.46
C LYS A 79 -5.32 -18.98 -8.11
N GLN A 80 -5.77 -18.21 -9.09
CA GLN A 80 -6.39 -16.91 -8.84
C GLN A 80 -7.86 -17.13 -8.51
N THR A 81 -8.37 -16.38 -7.53
CA THR A 81 -9.79 -16.38 -7.16
C THR A 81 -10.55 -15.26 -7.89
N PRO A 82 -11.90 -15.31 -7.95
CA PRO A 82 -12.71 -14.21 -8.44
C PRO A 82 -12.39 -12.88 -7.74
N LEU A 83 -12.12 -12.91 -6.43
CA LEU A 83 -11.75 -11.72 -5.66
C LEU A 83 -10.43 -11.11 -6.12
N MET A 84 -9.43 -11.93 -6.48
CA MET A 84 -8.18 -11.43 -7.03
C MET A 84 -8.38 -10.75 -8.38
N LEU A 85 -9.23 -11.30 -9.25
CA LEU A 85 -9.50 -10.71 -10.56
C LEU A 85 -10.33 -9.42 -10.45
N ALA A 86 -11.34 -9.38 -9.58
CA ALA A 86 -12.09 -8.16 -9.28
C ALA A 86 -11.15 -7.06 -8.75
N ALA A 87 -10.25 -7.40 -7.82
CA ALA A 87 -9.25 -6.47 -7.28
C ALA A 87 -8.21 -6.03 -8.33
N MET A 88 -7.82 -6.91 -9.26
CA MET A 88 -6.90 -6.62 -10.36
C MET A 88 -7.51 -5.63 -11.37
N HIS A 89 -8.81 -5.74 -11.64
CA HIS A 89 -9.53 -4.93 -12.62
C HIS A 89 -10.32 -3.76 -12.02
N GLY A 90 -10.18 -3.52 -10.70
CA GLY A 90 -10.79 -2.38 -10.01
C GLY A 90 -12.31 -2.45 -9.88
N LYS A 91 -12.90 -3.65 -9.89
CA LYS A 91 -14.35 -3.86 -9.84
C LYS A 91 -14.84 -3.82 -8.39
N ILE A 92 -14.95 -2.62 -7.82
CA ILE A 92 -15.28 -2.41 -6.40
C ILE A 92 -16.60 -3.08 -5.97
N SER A 93 -17.65 -3.01 -6.78
CA SER A 93 -18.94 -3.66 -6.47
C SER A 93 -18.78 -5.18 -6.37
N SER A 94 -18.04 -5.79 -7.29
CA SER A 94 -17.73 -7.22 -7.26
C SER A 94 -16.85 -7.59 -6.06
N VAL A 95 -15.85 -6.77 -5.72
CA VAL A 95 -15.02 -6.95 -4.51
C VAL A 95 -15.90 -6.98 -3.26
N LYS A 96 -16.77 -5.98 -3.07
CA LYS A 96 -17.66 -5.91 -1.90
C LYS A 96 -18.58 -7.13 -1.81
N ARG A 97 -19.25 -7.48 -2.91
CA ARG A 97 -20.17 -8.62 -2.94
C ARG A 97 -19.49 -9.96 -2.66
N LEU A 98 -18.26 -10.15 -3.16
CA LEU A 98 -17.46 -11.34 -2.86
C LEU A 98 -17.03 -11.39 -1.39
N LEU A 99 -16.64 -10.26 -0.80
CA LEU A 99 -16.30 -10.17 0.62
C LEU A 99 -17.52 -10.46 1.51
N GLU A 100 -18.69 -9.94 1.15
CA GLU A 100 -19.98 -10.24 1.82
C GLU A 100 -20.34 -11.72 1.73
N ALA A 101 -20.01 -12.38 0.60
CA ALA A 101 -20.18 -13.82 0.42
C ALA A 101 -19.11 -14.67 1.14
N GLY A 102 -18.19 -14.04 1.88
CA GLY A 102 -17.18 -14.76 2.66
C GLY A 102 -15.93 -15.18 1.88
N ALA A 103 -15.64 -14.55 0.73
CA ALA A 103 -14.42 -14.84 -0.04
C ALA A 103 -13.15 -14.67 0.81
N ASN A 104 -12.23 -15.63 0.72
CA ASN A 104 -11.01 -15.67 1.51
C ASN A 104 -9.93 -14.72 0.97
N ILE A 105 -9.66 -13.65 1.73
CA ILE A 105 -8.63 -12.64 1.40
C ILE A 105 -7.18 -13.12 1.58
N LEU A 106 -6.95 -14.30 2.18
CA LEU A 106 -5.62 -14.87 2.45
C LEU A 106 -5.18 -15.90 1.40
N MET A 107 -5.87 -16.00 0.26
CA MET A 107 -5.45 -16.86 -0.84
C MET A 107 -4.29 -16.26 -1.63
N PHE A 108 -3.46 -17.15 -2.21
CA PHE A 108 -2.30 -16.80 -3.02
C PHE A 108 -2.38 -17.46 -4.39
N ASP A 109 -2.09 -16.68 -5.43
CA ASP A 109 -1.91 -17.25 -6.76
C ASP A 109 -0.60 -18.04 -6.89
N SER A 110 -0.49 -18.80 -7.97
CA SER A 110 0.71 -19.56 -8.33
C SER A 110 1.69 -18.80 -9.22
N LEU A 111 1.25 -17.72 -9.88
CA LEU A 111 2.06 -16.96 -10.84
C LEU A 111 3.13 -16.12 -10.14
N HIS A 112 2.74 -15.44 -9.07
CA HIS A 112 3.56 -14.45 -8.37
C HIS A 112 3.52 -14.63 -6.86
N GLY A 113 2.73 -15.56 -6.34
CA GLY A 113 2.43 -15.67 -4.92
C GLY A 113 1.67 -14.43 -4.44
N ARG A 114 0.73 -13.89 -5.23
CA ARG A 114 0.02 -12.65 -4.89
C ARG A 114 -1.38 -12.91 -4.33
N THR A 115 -1.77 -12.04 -3.42
CA THR A 115 -3.13 -11.96 -2.84
C THR A 115 -3.94 -10.85 -3.52
N CYS A 116 -5.25 -10.77 -3.25
CA CYS A 116 -6.09 -9.66 -3.75
C CYS A 116 -5.57 -8.28 -3.32
N LEU A 117 -5.00 -8.16 -2.11
CA LEU A 117 -4.40 -6.93 -1.60
C LEU A 117 -3.19 -6.47 -2.44
N HIS A 118 -2.36 -7.41 -2.89
CA HIS A 118 -1.24 -7.11 -3.80
C HIS A 118 -1.73 -6.61 -5.15
N TYR A 119 -2.81 -7.20 -5.68
CA TYR A 119 -3.37 -6.82 -6.97
C TYR A 119 -3.98 -5.41 -6.93
N ALA A 120 -4.81 -5.11 -5.94
CA ALA A 120 -5.35 -3.77 -5.75
C ALA A 120 -4.24 -2.72 -5.64
N ALA A 121 -3.19 -2.99 -4.84
CA ALA A 121 -2.05 -2.09 -4.68
C ALA A 121 -1.21 -1.92 -5.96
N TYR A 122 -0.97 -2.99 -6.72
CA TYR A 122 -0.17 -2.95 -7.94
C TYR A 122 -0.86 -2.18 -9.07
N TYR A 123 -2.18 -2.36 -9.22
CA TYR A 123 -2.95 -1.70 -10.28
C TYR A 123 -3.50 -0.33 -9.87
N GLY A 124 -3.41 0.04 -8.59
CA GLY A 124 -3.79 1.38 -8.11
C GLY A 124 -5.27 1.53 -7.76
N HIS A 125 -5.96 0.42 -7.51
CA HIS A 125 -7.39 0.44 -7.18
C HIS A 125 -7.57 0.70 -5.68
N SER A 126 -7.42 1.96 -5.27
CA SER A 126 -7.50 2.43 -3.87
C SER A 126 -8.79 2.00 -3.17
N ASP A 127 -9.92 2.04 -3.87
CA ASP A 127 -11.22 1.74 -3.28
C ASP A 127 -11.36 0.24 -2.99
N CYS A 128 -10.85 -0.61 -3.90
CA CYS A 128 -10.77 -2.05 -3.69
C CYS A 128 -9.81 -2.38 -2.55
N LEU A 129 -8.66 -1.70 -2.52
CA LEU A 129 -7.66 -1.86 -1.47
C LEU A 129 -8.25 -1.52 -0.10
N GLN A 130 -8.96 -0.39 0.01
CA GLN A 130 -9.62 0.05 1.24
C GLN A 130 -10.70 -0.95 1.68
N ALA A 131 -11.55 -1.41 0.76
CA ALA A 131 -12.59 -2.40 1.08
C ALA A 131 -11.99 -3.71 1.61
N ILE A 132 -10.90 -4.20 0.99
CA ILE A 132 -10.20 -5.42 1.43
C ILE A 132 -9.58 -5.22 2.82
N LEU A 133 -8.95 -4.07 3.09
CA LEU A 133 -8.38 -3.76 4.40
C LEU A 133 -9.45 -3.65 5.49
N THR A 134 -10.56 -2.98 5.20
CA THR A 134 -11.71 -2.90 6.12
C THR A 134 -12.27 -4.29 6.44
N ALA A 135 -12.45 -5.15 5.43
CA ALA A 135 -12.87 -6.53 5.65
C ALA A 135 -11.86 -7.33 6.47
N ALA A 136 -10.57 -7.08 6.32
CA ALA A 136 -9.53 -7.75 7.12
C ALA A 136 -9.54 -7.34 8.60
N GLN A 137 -9.95 -6.10 8.92
CA GLN A 137 -10.11 -5.64 10.31
C GLN A 137 -11.31 -6.29 11.01
N SER A 138 -12.42 -6.42 10.29
CA SER A 138 -13.68 -6.94 10.83
C SER A 138 -13.78 -8.47 10.79
N SER A 139 -12.99 -9.14 9.95
CA SER A 139 -13.01 -10.60 9.82
C SER A 139 -12.11 -11.30 10.84
N LEU A 140 -12.23 -12.64 10.90
CA LEU A 140 -11.36 -13.52 11.69
C LEU A 140 -9.86 -13.34 11.38
N VAL A 141 -9.48 -12.66 10.28
CA VAL A 141 -8.09 -12.40 9.94
C VAL A 141 -7.39 -11.57 11.01
N ALA A 142 -8.02 -10.54 11.56
CA ALA A 142 -7.43 -9.71 12.61
C ALA A 142 -7.09 -10.53 13.87
N VAL A 143 -7.95 -11.49 14.22
CA VAL A 143 -7.83 -12.34 15.42
C VAL A 143 -6.88 -13.52 15.19
N SER A 144 -7.01 -14.22 14.07
CA SER A 144 -6.29 -15.48 13.81
C SER A 144 -4.94 -15.28 13.14
N TRP A 145 -4.87 -14.40 12.13
CA TRP A 145 -3.66 -14.19 11.34
C TRP A 145 -2.87 -12.95 11.79
N GLY A 146 -3.54 -11.97 12.38
CA GLY A 146 -2.99 -10.69 12.79
C GLY A 146 -3.06 -9.65 11.66
N TYR A 147 -3.78 -8.56 11.92
CA TYR A 147 -3.98 -7.48 10.95
C TYR A 147 -2.66 -6.89 10.43
N ALA A 148 -1.71 -6.62 11.32
CA ALA A 148 -0.39 -6.10 10.94
C ALA A 148 0.36 -7.02 9.97
N ARG A 149 0.20 -8.35 10.12
CA ARG A 149 0.81 -9.35 9.22
C ARG A 149 0.11 -9.38 7.87
N PHE A 150 -1.20 -9.16 7.84
CA PHE A 150 -1.96 -9.07 6.59
C PHE A 150 -1.56 -7.85 5.76
N VAL A 151 -1.46 -6.66 6.37
CA VAL A 151 -1.04 -5.43 5.66
C VAL A 151 0.38 -5.55 5.09
N ASN A 152 1.24 -6.29 5.80
CA ASN A 152 2.64 -6.54 5.44
C ASN A 152 2.89 -7.91 4.79
N ILE A 153 1.84 -8.53 4.25
CA ILE A 153 1.93 -9.81 3.54
C ILE A 153 2.93 -9.71 2.39
N ARG A 154 3.64 -10.82 2.11
CA ARG A 154 4.72 -10.85 1.11
C ARG A 154 4.33 -11.75 -0.06
N ASP A 155 4.59 -11.29 -1.27
CA ASP A 155 4.45 -12.09 -2.48
C ASP A 155 5.59 -13.11 -2.63
N GLY A 156 5.56 -13.93 -3.69
CA GLY A 156 6.60 -14.94 -3.96
C GLY A 156 8.01 -14.38 -4.17
N ARG A 157 8.16 -13.06 -4.38
CA ARG A 157 9.46 -12.35 -4.43
C ARG A 157 9.80 -11.65 -3.12
N GLY A 158 8.97 -11.82 -2.09
CA GLY A 158 9.10 -11.13 -0.80
C GLY A 158 8.63 -9.67 -0.83
N ALA A 159 7.96 -9.21 -1.90
CA ALA A 159 7.47 -7.83 -1.99
C ALA A 159 6.12 -7.70 -1.26
N THR A 160 5.95 -6.62 -0.51
CA THR A 160 4.66 -6.29 0.14
C THR A 160 3.76 -5.48 -0.80
N PRO A 161 2.46 -5.31 -0.49
CA PRO A 161 1.59 -4.39 -1.25
C PRO A 161 2.19 -2.98 -1.37
N LEU A 162 2.85 -2.47 -0.31
CA LEU A 162 3.48 -1.14 -0.31
C LEU A 162 4.62 -1.04 -1.33
N HIS A 163 5.42 -2.10 -1.48
CA HIS A 163 6.45 -2.18 -2.51
C HIS A 163 5.86 -2.09 -3.92
N LEU A 164 4.75 -2.78 -4.16
CA LEU A 164 4.09 -2.83 -5.47
C LEU A 164 3.45 -1.47 -5.82
N ALA A 165 2.72 -0.86 -4.88
CA ALA A 165 2.13 0.47 -5.05
C ALA A 165 3.19 1.54 -5.32
N ALA A 166 4.28 1.54 -4.54
CA ALA A 166 5.40 2.46 -4.70
C ALA A 166 6.06 2.31 -6.09
N ARG A 167 6.31 1.08 -6.54
CA ARG A 167 6.88 0.80 -7.87
C ARG A 167 5.97 1.28 -8.99
N ARG A 168 4.66 1.13 -8.83
CA ARG A 168 3.64 1.42 -9.84
C ARG A 168 3.13 2.85 -9.79
N LYS A 169 3.74 3.71 -8.95
CA LYS A 169 3.43 5.13 -8.83
C LYS A 169 1.99 5.40 -8.37
N GLN A 170 1.51 4.63 -7.40
CA GLN A 170 0.14 4.71 -6.88
C GLN A 170 0.12 5.40 -5.50
N PRO A 171 0.17 6.74 -5.41
CA PRO A 171 0.30 7.45 -4.14
C PRO A 171 -0.89 7.20 -3.21
N GLU A 172 -2.12 7.11 -3.71
CA GLU A 172 -3.31 6.85 -2.89
C GLU A 172 -3.22 5.48 -2.21
N CYS A 173 -2.78 4.45 -2.95
CA CYS A 173 -2.54 3.13 -2.38
C CYS A 173 -1.39 3.14 -1.36
N VAL A 174 -0.31 3.89 -1.63
CA VAL A 174 0.78 4.08 -0.66
C VAL A 174 0.26 4.71 0.63
N HIS A 175 -0.59 5.73 0.53
CA HIS A 175 -1.18 6.42 1.68
C HIS A 175 -2.00 5.45 2.53
N ILE A 176 -2.96 4.78 1.89
CA ILE A 176 -3.86 3.82 2.53
C ILE A 176 -3.06 2.73 3.24
N LEU A 177 -2.02 2.18 2.60
CA LEU A 177 -1.20 1.13 3.21
C LEU A 177 -0.41 1.63 4.42
N LEU A 178 0.24 2.79 4.31
CA LEU A 178 1.01 3.39 5.41
C LEU A 178 0.11 3.70 6.61
N TYR A 179 -1.04 4.31 6.35
CA TYR A 179 -2.06 4.61 7.36
C TYR A 179 -2.58 3.34 8.05
N ASN A 180 -2.65 2.22 7.32
CA ASN A 180 -3.05 0.92 7.86
C ASN A 180 -1.87 0.11 8.46
N GLY A 181 -0.69 0.70 8.66
CA GLY A 181 0.44 0.05 9.35
C GLY A 181 1.38 -0.73 8.44
N ALA A 182 1.45 -0.39 7.15
CA ALA A 182 2.50 -0.93 6.29
C ALA A 182 3.89 -0.44 6.72
N LEU A 183 4.83 -1.37 6.78
CA LEU A 183 6.20 -1.12 7.20
C LEU A 183 6.97 -0.41 6.09
N VAL A 184 7.26 0.88 6.30
CA VAL A 184 8.01 1.74 5.37
C VAL A 184 9.43 1.21 5.10
N CYS A 185 10.03 0.51 6.06
CA CYS A 185 11.39 -0.04 6.01
C CYS A 185 11.45 -1.50 5.55
N ALA A 186 10.31 -2.11 5.18
CA ALA A 186 10.28 -3.50 4.74
C ALA A 186 11.23 -3.69 3.55
N SER A 187 11.93 -4.83 3.54
CA SER A 187 12.81 -5.21 2.43
C SER A 187 12.21 -6.39 1.66
N THR A 188 12.32 -6.32 0.34
CA THR A 188 12.00 -7.43 -0.57
C THR A 188 12.90 -8.64 -0.34
N GLY A 189 12.44 -9.81 -0.79
CA GLY A 189 13.18 -11.06 -0.73
C GLY A 189 14.32 -11.14 -1.75
N ARG A 190 14.97 -12.31 -1.86
CA ARG A 190 16.16 -12.49 -2.71
C ARG A 190 15.92 -12.37 -4.22
N TYR A 191 14.67 -12.48 -4.67
CA TYR A 191 14.34 -12.53 -6.09
C TYR A 191 13.78 -11.20 -6.60
N GLY A 192 14.12 -10.83 -7.84
CA GLY A 192 13.67 -9.61 -8.51
C GLY A 192 14.47 -8.36 -8.12
N PHE A 193 14.26 -7.84 -6.91
CA PHE A 193 14.91 -6.61 -6.44
C PHE A 193 15.48 -6.80 -5.03
N PRO A 194 16.51 -7.61 -4.82
CA PRO A 194 16.88 -8.06 -3.50
C PRO A 194 17.20 -6.93 -2.51
N GLY A 195 16.61 -7.00 -1.32
CA GLY A 195 16.82 -6.02 -0.25
C GLY A 195 16.28 -4.61 -0.53
N SER A 196 15.56 -4.39 -1.63
CA SER A 196 14.98 -3.09 -1.96
C SER A 196 13.83 -2.76 -1.01
N THR A 197 13.80 -1.52 -0.53
CA THR A 197 12.68 -0.97 0.25
C THR A 197 11.61 -0.37 -0.67
N PRO A 198 10.42 -0.01 -0.16
CA PRO A 198 9.45 0.76 -0.92
C PRO A 198 10.04 2.04 -1.53
N LEU A 199 10.97 2.71 -0.83
CA LEU A 199 11.63 3.92 -1.32
C LEU A 199 12.52 3.65 -2.55
N HIS A 200 13.25 2.53 -2.57
CA HIS A 200 14.00 2.10 -3.76
C HIS A 200 13.07 1.87 -4.96
N LEU A 201 11.91 1.25 -4.71
CA LEU A 201 10.95 0.96 -5.77
C LEU A 201 10.21 2.21 -6.25
N ALA A 202 9.91 3.17 -5.37
CA ALA A 202 9.40 4.48 -5.74
C ALA A 202 10.41 5.26 -6.59
N ALA A 203 11.69 5.23 -6.20
CA ALA A 203 12.80 5.81 -6.96
C ALA A 203 12.95 5.18 -8.34
N ARG A 204 12.79 3.86 -8.44
CA ARG A 204 12.77 3.12 -9.73
C ARG A 204 11.55 3.44 -10.58
N GLY A 205 10.39 3.64 -9.96
CA GLY A 205 9.16 4.06 -10.65
C GLY A 205 9.21 5.53 -11.07
N GLY A 206 10.01 6.35 -10.41
CA GLY A 206 10.09 7.79 -10.67
C GLY A 206 8.88 8.57 -10.18
N SER A 207 8.27 8.16 -9.07
CA SER A 207 7.14 8.88 -8.46
C SER A 207 7.62 9.80 -7.35
N LEU A 208 7.62 11.12 -7.61
CA LEU A 208 7.91 12.13 -6.59
C LEU A 208 6.94 12.05 -5.42
N TYR A 209 5.64 11.85 -5.68
CA TYR A 209 4.61 11.77 -4.64
C TYR A 209 4.85 10.59 -3.71
N CYS A 210 5.09 9.38 -4.25
CA CYS A 210 5.39 8.22 -3.42
C CYS A 210 6.68 8.42 -2.62
N ILE A 211 7.73 9.01 -3.21
CA ILE A 211 8.98 9.31 -2.48
C ILE A 211 8.70 10.26 -1.31
N ARG A 212 8.02 11.38 -1.56
CA ARG A 212 7.68 12.37 -0.52
C ARG A 212 6.93 11.72 0.63
N MET A 213 5.92 10.91 0.31
CA MET A 213 5.14 10.20 1.31
C MET A 213 5.98 9.21 2.10
N LEU A 214 6.76 8.37 1.42
CA LEU A 214 7.60 7.39 2.11
C LEU A 214 8.64 8.07 3.01
N LEU A 215 9.27 9.14 2.55
CA LEU A 215 10.18 9.96 3.35
C LEU A 215 9.46 10.59 4.54
N ALA A 216 8.28 11.17 4.32
CA ALA A 216 7.45 11.71 5.38
C ALA A 216 7.02 10.64 6.37
N TRP A 217 6.89 9.38 5.99
CA TRP A 217 6.59 8.26 6.89
C TRP A 217 7.85 7.58 7.47
N GLY A 218 9.02 8.18 7.29
CA GLY A 218 10.26 7.75 7.95
C GLY A 218 11.09 6.74 7.17
N ALA A 219 10.92 6.67 5.85
CA ALA A 219 11.82 5.89 5.00
C ALA A 219 13.25 6.43 5.10
N ASP A 220 14.19 5.56 5.45
CA ASP A 220 15.61 5.89 5.42
C ASP A 220 16.10 6.00 3.96
N ARG A 221 16.49 7.21 3.56
CA ARG A 221 16.99 7.48 2.21
C ARG A 221 18.40 6.93 1.97
N LEU A 222 19.14 6.63 3.03
CA LEU A 222 20.50 6.08 3.01
C LEU A 222 20.52 4.56 3.13
N GLN A 223 19.37 3.93 3.38
CA GLN A 223 19.25 2.48 3.43
C GLN A 223 19.71 1.88 2.10
N ARG A 224 20.56 0.85 2.19
CA ARG A 224 21.10 0.15 1.02
C ARG A 224 20.27 -1.09 0.70
N ASP A 225 20.04 -1.32 -0.58
CA ASP A 225 19.56 -2.61 -1.08
C ASP A 225 20.66 -3.69 -1.01
N ALA A 226 20.33 -4.93 -1.39
CA ALA A 226 21.31 -6.02 -1.37
C ALA A 226 22.47 -5.84 -2.37
N SER A 227 22.36 -4.90 -3.31
CA SER A 227 23.44 -4.51 -4.22
C SER A 227 24.27 -3.34 -3.69
N GLY A 228 24.01 -2.88 -2.46
CA GLY A 228 24.72 -1.75 -1.84
C GLY A 228 24.26 -0.38 -2.34
N ARG A 229 23.18 -0.30 -3.13
CA ARG A 229 22.69 0.97 -3.71
C ARG A 229 21.68 1.59 -2.78
N ILE A 230 21.70 2.93 -2.71
CA ILE A 230 20.64 3.72 -2.09
C ILE A 230 19.59 4.14 -3.14
N SER A 231 18.42 4.58 -2.69
CA SER A 231 17.32 5.01 -3.55
C SER A 231 17.72 6.13 -4.54
N PHE A 232 18.60 7.05 -4.14
CA PHE A 232 19.20 8.08 -5.01
C PHE A 232 19.87 7.48 -6.25
N VAL A 233 20.74 6.48 -6.06
CA VAL A 233 21.45 5.81 -7.17
C VAL A 233 20.48 5.08 -8.09
N VAL A 234 19.41 4.51 -7.52
CA VAL A 234 18.35 3.88 -8.30
C VAL A 234 17.61 4.91 -9.17
N ALA A 235 17.27 6.09 -8.62
CA ALA A 235 16.64 7.16 -9.38
C ALA A 235 17.52 7.65 -10.54
N LEU A 236 18.83 7.84 -10.30
CA LEU A 236 19.79 8.21 -11.35
C LEU A 236 19.88 7.15 -12.46
N LYS A 237 20.00 5.87 -12.10
CA LYS A 237 20.08 4.76 -13.05
C LYS A 237 18.85 4.72 -13.98
N HIS A 238 17.68 5.08 -13.46
CA HIS A 238 16.42 5.12 -14.20
C HIS A 238 16.10 6.49 -14.82
N LYS A 239 17.06 7.44 -14.80
CA LYS A 239 16.92 8.79 -15.37
C LYS A 239 15.77 9.60 -14.76
N HIS A 240 15.45 9.38 -13.49
CA HIS A 240 14.43 10.14 -12.76
C HIS A 240 15.07 11.31 -12.01
N GLY A 241 15.50 12.33 -12.76
CA GLY A 241 16.28 13.48 -12.26
C GLY A 241 15.66 14.20 -11.07
N ALA A 242 14.37 14.53 -11.12
CA ALA A 242 13.68 15.19 -10.01
C ALA A 242 13.60 14.30 -8.74
N CYS A 243 13.42 12.99 -8.92
CA CYS A 243 13.46 12.03 -7.80
C CYS A 243 14.86 11.93 -7.22
N ALA A 244 15.90 11.93 -8.06
CA ALA A 244 17.29 11.93 -7.62
C ALA A 244 17.65 13.23 -6.88
N ALA A 245 17.21 14.39 -7.37
CA ALA A 245 17.41 15.67 -6.69
C ALA A 245 16.84 15.65 -5.26
N LEU A 246 15.63 15.11 -5.10
CA LEU A 246 14.99 14.96 -3.79
C LEU A 246 15.74 13.96 -2.89
N LEU A 247 16.14 12.81 -3.44
CA LEU A 247 16.80 11.74 -2.70
C LEU A 247 18.29 11.97 -2.45
N ASN A 248 18.87 13.04 -3.00
CA ASN A 248 20.29 13.34 -2.90
C ASN A 248 20.73 13.34 -1.42
N PRO A 249 21.71 12.52 -1.01
CA PRO A 249 22.21 12.49 0.37
C PRO A 249 22.71 13.84 0.90
N SER A 250 23.14 14.74 0.02
CA SER A 250 23.56 16.10 0.39
C SER A 250 22.39 17.07 0.58
N SER A 251 21.16 16.67 0.25
CA SER A 251 19.98 17.51 0.43
C SER A 251 19.47 17.48 1.87
N ALA A 252 18.81 18.57 2.29
CA ALA A 252 18.25 18.69 3.64
C ALA A 252 17.30 17.51 3.96
N GLU A 253 17.24 17.12 5.24
CA GLU A 253 16.37 16.02 5.64
C GLU A 253 14.88 16.36 5.59
N PRO A 254 14.05 15.47 5.01
CA PRO A 254 12.61 15.61 5.07
C PRO A 254 12.14 15.47 6.53
N LEU A 255 11.14 16.25 6.89
CA LEU A 255 10.45 16.08 8.16
C LEU A 255 9.65 14.77 8.14
N VAL A 256 9.58 14.08 9.27
CA VAL A 256 9.00 12.74 9.38
C VAL A 256 7.82 12.71 10.37
N TRP A 257 6.77 11.98 9.98
CA TRP A 257 5.53 11.60 10.64
C TRP A 257 5.80 10.42 11.59
N PRO A 258 5.28 10.47 12.80
CA PRO A 258 6.09 10.94 13.90
C PRO A 258 6.97 9.87 14.56
N ALA A 259 8.05 10.41 15.13
CA ALA A 259 8.79 9.88 16.25
C ALA A 259 7.89 9.58 17.46
N THR A 260 8.30 8.61 18.27
CA THR A 260 7.62 8.14 19.48
C THR A 260 7.35 9.27 20.49
N LEU A 261 6.16 9.85 20.43
CA LEU A 261 5.57 10.58 21.54
C LEU A 261 4.28 9.85 21.89
N LYS A 262 4.12 9.43 23.15
CA LYS A 262 2.88 8.87 23.70
C LYS A 262 1.61 9.68 23.33
N PHE A 263 1.80 10.95 22.97
CA PHE A 263 0.75 11.87 22.51
C PHE A 263 0.06 11.47 21.20
N ILE A 264 0.73 10.80 20.25
CA ILE A 264 0.14 10.54 18.93
C ILE A 264 -0.96 9.46 18.98
N THR A 265 -0.84 8.52 19.92
CA THR A 265 -1.88 7.52 20.17
C THR A 265 -3.14 8.11 20.81
N GLU A 266 -3.03 9.31 21.41
CA GLU A 266 -4.15 10.02 22.06
C GLU A 266 -4.84 11.02 21.12
N LEU A 267 -4.26 11.31 19.95
CA LEU A 267 -4.88 12.18 18.95
C LEU A 267 -6.09 11.49 18.31
N ASN A 268 -7.18 12.24 18.12
CA ASN A 268 -8.29 11.80 17.30
C ASN A 268 -7.90 11.77 15.80
N GLU A 269 -8.69 11.09 14.98
CA GLU A 269 -8.35 10.87 13.57
C GLU A 269 -8.28 12.17 12.75
N GLU A 270 -9.10 13.17 13.09
CA GLU A 270 -9.05 14.49 12.45
C GLU A 270 -7.73 15.21 12.71
N ALA A 271 -7.25 15.19 13.96
CA ALA A 271 -5.98 15.82 14.34
C ALA A 271 -4.79 15.10 13.70
N LYS A 272 -4.82 13.77 13.61
CA LYS A 272 -3.82 12.99 12.86
C LYS A 272 -3.81 13.39 11.39
N SER A 273 -4.98 13.45 10.75
CA SER A 273 -5.08 13.85 9.34
C SER A 273 -4.56 15.27 9.08
N LEU A 274 -4.89 16.22 9.96
CA LEU A 274 -4.45 17.61 9.85
C LEU A 274 -2.92 17.76 9.98
N LEU A 275 -2.34 17.12 10.99
CA LEU A 275 -0.90 17.21 11.21
C LEU A 275 -0.14 16.48 10.07
N GLU A 276 -0.68 15.39 9.50
CA GLU A 276 -0.06 14.69 8.37
C GLU A 276 -0.01 15.59 7.15
N ARG A 277 -1.13 16.25 6.86
CA ARG A 277 -1.24 17.23 5.77
C ARG A 277 -0.25 18.38 5.95
N ALA A 278 -0.16 18.93 7.17
CA ALA A 278 0.75 20.03 7.49
C ALA A 278 2.23 19.62 7.31
N LEU A 279 2.59 18.40 7.72
CA LEU A 279 3.94 17.87 7.56
C LEU A 279 4.31 17.73 6.06
N MET A 280 3.40 17.14 5.29
CA MET A 280 3.58 16.94 3.84
C MET A 280 3.73 18.28 3.11
N GLU A 281 2.95 19.29 3.47
CA GLU A 281 3.03 20.63 2.90
C GLU A 281 4.33 21.35 3.28
N ALA A 282 4.74 21.25 4.55
CA ALA A 282 6.01 21.81 5.02
C ALA A 282 7.23 21.21 4.29
N ASN A 283 7.22 19.90 4.06
CA ASN A 283 8.23 19.22 3.24
C ASN A 283 8.19 19.69 1.79
N ARG A 284 6.99 19.85 1.21
CA ARG A 284 6.84 20.34 -0.16
C ARG A 284 7.46 21.71 -0.38
N GLU A 285 7.27 22.63 0.55
CA GLU A 285 7.86 23.97 0.44
C GLU A 285 9.38 23.96 0.61
N ARG A 286 9.92 23.17 1.54
CA ARG A 286 11.38 22.98 1.69
C ARG A 286 12.02 22.45 0.41
N GLU A 287 11.37 21.47 -0.21
CA GLU A 287 11.87 20.80 -1.40
C GLU A 287 11.71 21.62 -2.68
N LYS A 288 10.77 22.57 -2.72
CA LYS A 288 10.62 23.52 -3.84
C LYS A 288 11.93 24.29 -4.08
N ASN A 289 12.65 24.63 -3.01
CA ASN A 289 13.95 25.29 -3.11
C ASN A 289 15.05 24.35 -3.64
N ILE A 290 14.99 23.05 -3.30
CA ILE A 290 15.91 22.04 -3.85
C ILE A 290 15.70 21.87 -5.36
N LEU A 291 14.44 21.84 -5.81
CA LEU A 291 14.11 21.62 -7.21
C LEU A 291 14.38 22.85 -8.10
N LYS A 292 14.17 24.07 -7.59
CA LYS A 292 14.45 25.34 -8.29
C LYS A 292 15.91 25.52 -8.72
N GLY A 293 16.86 24.90 -8.00
CA GLY A 293 18.30 24.97 -8.29
C GLY A 293 18.84 23.88 -9.23
N THR A 294 17.98 23.00 -9.75
CA THR A 294 18.40 21.86 -10.59
C THR A 294 17.90 22.02 -12.03
N ALA A 295 18.67 21.50 -13.00
CA ALA A 295 18.31 21.52 -14.43
C ALA A 295 17.05 20.70 -14.80
N TYR A 296 16.32 20.18 -13.80
CA TYR A 296 15.16 19.29 -13.94
C TYR A 296 13.86 19.96 -13.46
N SER A 297 13.68 21.24 -13.81
CA SER A 297 12.47 22.01 -13.57
C SER A 297 11.24 21.29 -14.15
N LEU A 298 10.15 21.22 -13.38
CA LEU A 298 8.86 20.75 -13.87
C LEU A 298 8.28 21.79 -14.84
N PRO A 299 7.61 21.40 -15.95
CA PRO A 299 6.78 22.33 -16.71
C PRO A 299 5.64 22.82 -15.82
N SER A 300 5.48 24.14 -15.70
CA SER A 300 4.34 24.74 -15.02
C SER A 300 3.04 24.35 -15.73
N PRO A 301 1.93 24.08 -15.02
CA PRO A 301 0.63 23.98 -15.65
C PRO A 301 0.26 25.36 -16.19
N SER A 302 0.03 25.43 -17.50
CA SER A 302 -0.41 26.61 -18.21
C SER A 302 -1.81 27.01 -17.74
N HIS A 303 -1.93 28.01 -16.87
CA HIS A 303 -3.14 28.83 -16.75
C HIS A 303 -2.76 30.28 -16.45
N SER A 304 -3.52 31.15 -17.12
CA SER A 304 -3.41 32.58 -17.33
C SER A 304 -3.10 33.43 -16.10
N ASP A 305 -2.30 34.45 -16.38
CA ASP A 305 -2.02 35.63 -15.57
C ASP A 305 -3.31 36.33 -15.10
N SER A 306 -3.45 36.47 -13.79
CA SER A 306 -4.15 37.59 -13.16
C SER A 306 -3.57 37.74 -11.76
N GLY A 307 -2.67 38.71 -11.60
CA GLY A 307 -2.05 39.04 -10.33
C GLY A 307 -3.07 39.42 -9.25
N LEU A 308 -2.72 39.10 -8.01
CA LEU A 308 -2.85 39.96 -6.83
C LEU A 308 -2.06 39.33 -5.67
N ASP A 309 -1.08 40.10 -5.21
CA ASP A 309 -0.55 40.29 -3.87
C ASP A 309 -0.05 39.14 -2.97
N ASP A 310 1.18 39.39 -2.53
CA ASP A 310 1.73 39.05 -1.22
C ASP A 310 0.68 39.15 -0.10
N CYS A 311 0.26 38.00 0.40
CA CYS A 311 -0.22 37.91 1.77
C CYS A 311 0.18 36.54 2.32
N VAL A 312 1.45 36.43 2.73
CA VAL A 312 1.87 35.41 3.70
C VAL A 312 1.05 35.69 4.95
N SER A 313 -0.08 35.01 5.06
CA SER A 313 -1.10 35.32 6.06
C SER A 313 -0.46 35.19 7.45
N GLU A 314 -0.73 36.15 8.32
CA GLU A 314 -0.26 36.17 9.71
C GLU A 314 -0.60 34.86 10.46
N VAL A 315 -1.65 34.17 9.99
CA VAL A 315 -2.05 32.82 10.39
C VAL A 315 -1.00 31.75 10.02
N PHE A 316 -0.39 31.81 8.84
CA PHE A 316 0.69 30.91 8.39
C PHE A 316 1.98 31.12 9.19
N LEU A 317 2.34 32.36 9.50
CA LEU A 317 3.46 32.66 10.39
C LEU A 317 3.17 32.27 11.84
N LYS A 318 1.94 32.43 12.33
CA LYS A 318 1.52 31.92 13.65
C LYS A 318 1.48 30.40 13.70
N MET A 319 1.07 29.72 12.64
CA MET A 319 1.03 28.25 12.57
C MET A 319 2.43 27.65 12.44
N LEU A 320 3.33 28.27 11.67
CA LEU A 320 4.75 27.93 11.64
C LEU A 320 5.46 28.29 12.95
N ALA A 321 5.05 29.36 13.64
CA ALA A 321 5.55 29.70 14.96
C ALA A 321 5.06 28.70 16.01
N ILE A 322 3.82 28.21 15.94
CA ILE A 322 3.26 27.17 16.82
C ILE A 322 3.91 25.81 16.53
N LEU A 323 4.15 25.46 15.26
CA LEU A 323 4.87 24.23 14.89
C LEU A 323 6.36 24.33 15.25
N LYS A 324 7.00 25.50 15.07
CA LYS A 324 8.35 25.75 15.59
C LYS A 324 8.35 25.69 17.11
N TYR A 325 7.42 26.33 17.81
CA TYR A 325 7.34 26.27 19.27
C TYR A 325 7.05 24.87 19.76
N ALA A 326 6.19 24.10 19.10
CA ALA A 326 5.91 22.71 19.43
C ALA A 326 7.15 21.84 19.22
N VAL A 327 7.82 21.95 18.06
CA VAL A 327 9.05 21.18 17.76
C VAL A 327 10.24 21.63 18.63
N TYR A 328 10.37 22.92 18.93
CA TYR A 328 11.45 23.50 19.75
C TYR A 328 11.20 23.29 21.25
N ALA A 329 9.94 23.32 21.71
CA ALA A 329 9.56 22.94 23.06
C ALA A 329 9.72 21.43 23.27
N LEU A 330 9.38 20.59 22.27
CA LEU A 330 9.64 19.15 22.30
C LEU A 330 11.14 18.83 22.27
N SER A 331 11.94 19.58 21.52
CA SER A 331 13.41 19.47 21.49
C SER A 331 14.09 19.92 22.79
N SER A 332 13.64 21.04 23.37
CA SER A 332 14.22 21.61 24.59
C SER A 332 13.84 20.81 25.84
N TYR A 333 12.62 20.26 25.92
CA TYR A 333 12.23 19.34 27.00
C TYR A 333 12.93 17.97 26.90
N ALA A 334 13.19 17.49 25.68
CA ALA A 334 13.95 16.26 25.45
C ALA A 334 15.43 16.40 25.84
N LEU A 335 16.08 17.53 25.50
CA LEU A 335 17.46 17.83 25.89
C LEU A 335 17.63 18.05 27.40
N LEU A 336 16.65 18.66 28.07
CA LEU A 336 16.70 18.87 29.52
C LEU A 336 16.58 17.53 30.27
N LYS A 337 15.65 16.63 29.86
CA LYS A 337 15.53 15.30 30.47
C LYS A 337 16.67 14.34 30.11
N PHE A 338 17.25 14.46 28.91
CA PHE A 338 18.44 13.67 28.56
C PHE A 338 19.65 14.06 29.44
N LYS A 339 19.83 15.35 29.75
CA LYS A 339 20.88 15.79 30.69
C LYS A 339 20.64 15.28 32.12
N THR A 340 19.39 15.25 32.60
CA THR A 340 19.06 14.76 33.96
C THR A 340 19.17 13.23 34.09
N VAL A 341 18.88 12.47 33.02
CA VAL A 341 19.03 11.01 33.01
C VAL A 341 20.51 10.62 32.82
N ALA A 342 21.26 11.32 31.96
CA ALA A 342 22.69 11.08 31.79
C ALA A 342 23.51 11.38 33.06
N THR A 343 23.17 12.43 33.82
CA THR A 343 23.85 12.73 35.10
C THR A 343 23.51 11.74 36.21
N ARG A 344 22.30 11.15 36.21
CA ARG A 344 21.93 10.05 37.13
C ARG A 344 22.63 8.73 36.80
N CYS A 345 22.86 8.43 35.53
CA CYS A 345 23.60 7.23 35.13
C CYS A 345 25.09 7.31 35.46
N VAL A 346 25.70 8.50 35.43
CA VAL A 346 27.13 8.67 35.79
C VAL A 346 27.36 8.58 37.32
N HIS A 347 26.41 9.02 38.15
CA HIS A 347 26.53 8.89 39.61
C HIS A 347 26.32 7.46 40.14
N ASN A 348 25.55 6.61 39.44
CA ASN A 348 25.32 5.21 39.84
C ASN A 348 26.39 4.23 39.34
N ALA A 349 27.37 4.68 38.56
CA ALA A 349 28.47 3.85 38.03
C ALA A 349 29.76 3.93 38.87
N GLN A 350 29.74 4.64 40.01
CA GLN A 350 30.92 4.83 40.88
C GLN A 350 30.59 4.49 42.34
N LEU A 351 30.30 3.22 42.64
CA LEU A 351 30.53 2.64 43.98
C LEU A 351 31.07 1.20 43.82
N PRO A 352 32.11 0.79 44.57
CA PRO A 352 32.91 -0.40 44.26
C PRO A 352 32.33 -1.69 44.85
N CYS A 353 32.62 -2.80 44.17
CA CYS A 353 32.38 -4.17 44.63
C CYS A 353 32.92 -4.42 46.05
N ALA A 354 32.03 -4.72 46.99
CA ALA A 354 32.39 -5.28 48.28
C ALA A 354 32.68 -6.79 48.10
N VAL A 355 33.91 -7.15 48.46
CA VAL A 355 34.47 -8.50 48.51
C VAL A 355 33.76 -9.29 49.62
N THR A 356 33.23 -10.46 49.28
CA THR A 356 32.79 -11.47 50.26
C THR A 356 34.01 -12.29 50.70
N THR A 357 34.46 -12.06 51.93
CA THR A 357 35.34 -12.99 52.67
C THR A 357 34.62 -13.51 53.90
N SER A 358 34.57 -14.83 53.99
CA SER A 358 34.23 -15.65 55.15
C SER A 358 35.06 -15.30 56.39
N GLN A 359 34.45 -15.33 57.58
CA GLN A 359 35.03 -15.96 58.79
C GLN A 359 34.02 -16.06 59.95
N THR A 360 33.80 -17.31 60.38
CA THR A 360 33.52 -17.84 61.73
C THR A 360 33.23 -16.89 62.90
N LEU A 361 32.11 -17.13 63.59
CA LEU A 361 32.05 -17.82 64.90
C LEU A 361 30.66 -18.42 65.13
#